data_AF-A0A528LVM8-F1
#
_entry.id   AF-A0A528LVM8-F1
#
_cell.length_a   1.000
_cell.length_b   1.000
_cell.length_c   1.000
_cell.angle_alpha   90.00
_cell.angle_beta   90.00
_cell.angle_gamma   90.00
#
_symmetry.space_group_name_H-M   'P 1'
#
loop_
_entity.id
_entity.type
_entity.pdbx_description
1 polymer ?
#
loop_
_entity_poly.entity_id
_entity_poly.type
_entity_poly.pdbx_seq_one_letter_code
_entity_poly.pdbx_strand_id
1 'polypeptide(L)'
;TLTLETGDPVETVRLIGALRPPQPAIPAALPAGAEGESRADNLAWRLVAQLALNFLSLAKEGRGVDPLHALLDLYADRGDPSLARNVHSIVRIDSRSVIERLQIDGPMCFGRGTEVTLHVDQSVLAGQSTLLLSALLARLFARHAGINGFVRTRTRLLQKQEDVPWPMTPGNRYLI
;
A
#
# COMPACT_ATOMS: atom_id res chain seq x y z
N THR A 1 8.59 -23.04 -18.86
CA THR A 1 9.49 -22.34 -19.81
C THR A 1 8.98 -20.93 -19.95
N LEU A 2 9.82 -19.91 -19.71
CA LEU A 2 9.41 -18.50 -19.90
C LEU A 2 9.43 -18.21 -21.40
N THR A 3 8.28 -18.20 -22.04
CA THR A 3 8.11 -17.84 -23.45
C THR A 3 7.74 -16.37 -23.55
N LEU A 4 8.53 -15.59 -24.27
CA LEU A 4 8.24 -14.19 -24.58
C LEU A 4 7.15 -14.14 -25.66
N GLU A 5 6.13 -13.31 -25.45
CA GLU A 5 5.05 -13.09 -26.43
C GLU A 5 5.45 -12.14 -27.56
N THR A 6 6.61 -11.48 -27.45
CA THR A 6 7.10 -10.50 -28.42
C THR A 6 8.47 -10.93 -28.94
N GLY A 7 8.65 -10.91 -30.26
CA GLY A 7 9.86 -11.37 -30.98
C GLY A 7 11.04 -10.41 -30.97
N ASP A 8 11.09 -9.48 -30.00
CA ASP A 8 12.21 -8.55 -29.88
C ASP A 8 13.49 -9.30 -29.42
N PRO A 9 14.67 -8.98 -29.97
CA PRO A 9 15.90 -9.65 -29.60
C PRO A 9 16.27 -9.34 -28.14
N VAL A 10 16.36 -10.38 -27.31
CA VAL A 10 16.75 -10.28 -25.89
C VAL A 10 18.22 -10.65 -25.72
N GLU A 11 19.01 -9.71 -25.21
CA GLU A 11 20.46 -9.89 -25.02
C GLU A 11 20.77 -10.85 -23.86
N THR A 12 20.09 -10.71 -22.70
CA THR A 12 20.23 -11.62 -21.55
C THR A 12 18.96 -11.69 -20.71
N VAL A 13 18.68 -12.86 -20.13
CA VAL A 13 17.66 -13.04 -19.09
C VAL A 13 18.37 -13.39 -17.79
N ARG A 14 18.37 -12.49 -16.83
CA ARG A 14 18.98 -12.72 -15.51
C ARG A 14 17.91 -12.84 -14.43
N LEU A 15 17.92 -13.96 -13.72
CA LEU A 15 17.12 -14.12 -12.51
C LEU A 15 17.69 -13.20 -11.42
N ILE A 16 16.97 -12.13 -11.08
CA ILE A 16 17.41 -11.16 -10.05
C ILE A 16 17.35 -11.78 -8.64
N GLY A 17 16.55 -12.83 -8.45
CA GLY A 17 16.51 -13.60 -7.22
C GLY A 17 15.57 -14.81 -7.34
N ALA A 18 15.74 -15.79 -6.45
CA ALA A 18 14.83 -16.90 -6.35
C ALA A 18 13.41 -16.38 -6.06
N LEU A 19 12.42 -16.93 -6.77
CA LEU A 19 11.02 -16.72 -6.41
C LEU A 19 10.84 -17.20 -4.97
N ARG A 20 10.44 -16.28 -4.07
CA ARG A 20 10.13 -16.63 -2.68
C ARG A 20 9.01 -17.68 -2.74
N PRO A 21 9.19 -18.88 -2.15
CA PRO A 21 8.13 -19.88 -2.13
C PRO A 21 6.88 -19.26 -1.47
N PRO A 22 5.67 -19.57 -1.97
CA PRO A 22 4.45 -19.06 -1.36
C PRO A 22 4.45 -19.46 0.11
N GLN A 23 4.34 -18.47 1.00
CA GLN A 23 4.23 -18.77 2.42
C GLN A 23 2.89 -19.46 2.69
N PRO A 24 2.84 -20.43 3.62
CA PRO A 24 1.61 -21.09 3.99
C PRO A 24 0.57 -20.05 4.43
N ALA A 25 -0.69 -20.27 4.05
CA ALA A 25 -1.79 -19.47 4.57
C ALA A 25 -1.79 -19.56 6.09
N ILE A 26 -2.17 -18.46 6.76
CA ILE A 26 -2.38 -18.48 8.21
C ILE A 26 -3.45 -19.55 8.45
N PRO A 27 -3.13 -20.66 9.14
CA PRO A 27 -4.13 -21.67 9.40
C PRO A 27 -5.22 -21.02 10.24
N ALA A 28 -6.47 -21.12 9.81
CA ALA A 28 -7.60 -21.07 10.73
C ALA A 28 -7.47 -22.33 11.59
N ALA A 29 -6.56 -22.30 12.56
CA ALA A 29 -6.31 -23.44 13.43
C ALA A 29 -7.59 -23.65 14.26
N LEU A 30 -8.13 -24.88 14.25
CA LEU A 30 -9.01 -25.29 15.33
C LEU A 30 -8.22 -25.14 16.65
N PRO A 31 -8.86 -24.65 17.72
CA PRO A 31 -8.18 -24.22 18.93
C PRO A 31 -7.35 -25.37 19.52
N ALA A 32 -6.04 -25.16 19.60
CA ALA A 32 -5.11 -26.05 20.29
C ALA A 32 -4.51 -25.29 21.49
N GLY A 33 -5.34 -25.08 22.51
CA GLY A 33 -4.96 -24.52 23.81
C GLY A 33 -5.21 -23.02 23.99
N ALA A 34 -5.45 -22.64 25.26
CA ALA A 34 -5.92 -21.32 25.71
C ALA A 34 -5.03 -20.13 25.29
N GLU A 35 -3.72 -20.33 25.11
CA GLU A 35 -2.79 -19.26 24.72
C GLU A 35 -2.72 -19.05 23.20
N GLY A 36 -3.01 -20.10 22.41
CA GLY A 36 -3.08 -20.04 20.94
C GLY A 36 -4.40 -19.47 20.44
N GLU A 37 -5.49 -19.67 21.20
CA GLU A 37 -6.85 -19.15 20.96
C GLU A 37 -6.87 -17.64 20.74
N SER A 38 -6.20 -16.87 21.62
CA SER A 38 -6.31 -15.40 21.59
C SER A 38 -5.54 -14.74 20.45
N ARG A 39 -4.41 -15.31 20.00
CA ARG A 39 -3.55 -14.68 18.98
C ARG A 39 -4.04 -14.92 17.57
N ALA A 40 -4.45 -16.14 17.24
CA ALA A 40 -4.96 -16.47 15.91
C ALA A 40 -6.31 -15.78 15.64
N ASP A 41 -7.22 -15.79 16.62
CA ASP A 41 -8.52 -15.12 16.49
C ASP A 41 -8.40 -13.60 16.45
N ASN A 42 -7.47 -13.01 17.22
CA ASN A 42 -7.21 -11.57 17.16
C ASN A 42 -6.62 -11.16 15.81
N LEU A 43 -5.69 -11.94 15.26
CA LEU A 43 -5.10 -11.67 13.95
C LEU A 43 -6.15 -11.84 12.83
N ALA A 44 -6.98 -12.88 12.88
CA ALA A 44 -8.10 -13.06 11.95
C ALA A 44 -9.09 -11.89 12.02
N TRP A 45 -9.48 -11.45 13.22
CA TRP A 45 -10.34 -10.28 13.40
C TRP A 45 -9.69 -8.97 12.94
N ARG A 46 -8.40 -8.78 13.16
CA ARG A 46 -7.66 -7.61 12.63
C ARG A 46 -7.61 -7.62 11.11
N LEU A 47 -7.47 -8.79 10.48
CA LEU A 47 -7.56 -8.94 9.02
C LEU A 47 -8.99 -8.69 8.51
N VAL A 48 -10.03 -9.07 9.24
CA VAL A 48 -11.43 -8.75 8.89
C VAL A 48 -11.69 -7.25 9.04
N ALA A 49 -11.22 -6.64 10.14
CA ALA A 49 -11.33 -5.21 10.37
C ALA A 49 -10.63 -4.39 9.27
N GLN A 50 -9.55 -4.93 8.68
CA GLN A 50 -8.87 -4.32 7.54
C GLN A 50 -9.76 -4.21 6.28
N LEU A 51 -10.67 -5.17 6.06
CA LEU A 51 -11.57 -5.18 4.90
C LEU A 51 -12.66 -4.11 5.03
N ALA A 52 -13.07 -3.83 6.26
CA ALA A 52 -14.01 -2.77 6.59
C ALA A 52 -13.34 -1.38 6.71
N LEU A 53 -12.00 -1.32 6.71
CA LEU A 53 -11.27 -0.10 6.98
C LEU A 53 -11.33 0.85 5.78
N ASN A 54 -11.85 2.06 6.02
CA ASN A 54 -11.75 3.13 5.04
C ASN A 54 -10.37 3.79 5.15
N PHE A 55 -9.42 3.34 4.30
CA PHE A 55 -8.06 3.87 4.23
C PHE A 55 -8.00 5.40 4.07
N LEU A 56 -9.03 5.99 3.46
CA LEU A 56 -9.16 7.44 3.30
C LEU A 56 -9.38 8.17 4.63
N SER A 57 -10.03 7.51 5.59
CA SER A 57 -10.24 8.03 6.94
C SER A 57 -8.99 7.92 7.81
N LEU A 58 -8.01 7.07 7.47
CA LEU A 58 -6.76 6.94 8.22
C LEU A 58 -5.89 8.18 8.09
N ALA A 59 -5.91 8.78 6.90
CA ALA A 59 -5.12 9.95 6.57
C ALA A 59 -5.79 11.28 7.03
N LYS A 60 -7.01 11.20 7.58
CA LYS A 60 -7.74 12.37 8.07
C LYS A 60 -7.09 12.86 9.36
N GLU A 61 -6.94 14.18 9.48
CA GLU A 61 -6.31 14.87 10.60
C GLU A 61 -6.72 14.29 11.97
N GLY A 62 -5.73 13.89 12.76
CA GLY A 62 -5.90 13.51 14.17
C GLY A 62 -5.59 12.05 14.51
N ARG A 63 -5.60 11.11 13.56
CA ARG A 63 -5.26 9.69 13.86
C ARG A 63 -3.80 9.31 13.60
N GLY A 64 -3.04 10.14 12.89
CA GLY A 64 -1.62 9.90 12.62
C GLY A 64 -1.35 8.65 11.77
N VAL A 65 -0.10 8.17 11.82
CA VAL A 65 0.36 7.00 11.05
C VAL A 65 0.07 5.67 11.77
N ASP A 66 -0.27 5.70 13.06
CA ASP A 66 -0.42 4.50 13.90
C ASP A 66 -1.42 3.48 13.35
N PRO A 67 -2.59 3.85 12.81
CA PRO A 67 -3.50 2.88 12.22
C PRO A 67 -2.94 2.21 10.96
N LEU A 68 -2.13 2.94 10.18
CA LEU A 68 -1.46 2.40 9.01
C LEU A 68 -0.35 1.45 9.43
N HIS A 69 0.44 1.81 10.46
CA HIS A 69 1.45 0.90 11.03
C HIS A 69 0.81 -0.36 11.59
N ALA A 70 -0.23 -0.24 12.42
CA ALA A 70 -0.93 -1.40 12.97
C ALA A 70 -1.50 -2.33 11.89
N LEU A 71 -1.86 -1.79 10.72
CA LEU A 71 -2.30 -2.58 9.56
C LEU A 71 -1.12 -3.22 8.83
N LEU A 72 -0.07 -2.46 8.53
CA LEU A 72 1.11 -2.97 7.85
C LEU A 72 1.90 -3.97 8.70
N ASP A 73 1.86 -3.82 10.03
CA ASP A 73 2.47 -4.74 10.99
C ASP A 73 1.80 -6.11 10.96
N LEU A 74 0.51 -6.22 10.62
CA LEU A 74 -0.13 -7.52 10.37
C LEU A 74 0.58 -8.31 9.26
N TYR A 75 1.18 -7.60 8.30
CA TYR A 75 1.95 -8.20 7.23
C TYR A 75 3.44 -8.35 7.59
N ALA A 76 3.97 -7.46 8.45
CA ALA A 76 5.37 -7.45 8.89
C ALA A 76 5.70 -8.47 9.98
N ASP A 77 4.73 -8.86 10.81
CA ASP A 77 4.87 -9.81 11.94
C ASP A 77 5.21 -11.25 11.50
N ARG A 78 5.49 -11.46 10.20
CA ARG A 78 5.96 -12.75 9.65
C ARG A 78 7.48 -12.93 9.71
N GLY A 79 8.14 -12.25 10.64
CA GLY A 79 9.55 -12.49 11.01
C GLY A 79 10.60 -11.85 10.10
N ASP A 80 10.23 -10.95 9.19
CA ASP A 80 11.18 -10.21 8.35
C ASP A 80 11.45 -8.82 8.95
N PRO A 81 12.59 -8.60 9.65
CA PRO A 81 12.91 -7.31 10.26
C PRO A 81 13.10 -6.20 9.23
N SER A 82 13.36 -6.56 7.96
CA SER A 82 13.38 -5.58 6.88
C SER A 82 11.99 -5.04 6.58
N LEU A 83 10.96 -5.90 6.60
CA LEU A 83 9.60 -5.45 6.35
C LEU A 83 9.11 -4.54 7.47
N ALA A 84 9.40 -4.88 8.73
CA ALA A 84 9.11 -4.02 9.88
C ALA A 84 9.77 -2.64 9.73
N ARG A 85 11.06 -2.58 9.34
CA ARG A 85 11.73 -1.29 9.06
C ARG A 85 11.07 -0.50 7.94
N ASN A 86 10.62 -1.17 6.88
CA ASN A 86 9.86 -0.51 5.80
C ASN A 86 8.57 0.11 6.34
N VAL A 87 7.82 -0.60 7.19
CA VAL A 87 6.59 -0.06 7.82
C VAL A 87 6.91 1.20 8.62
N HIS A 88 7.88 1.12 9.52
CA HIS A 88 8.27 2.23 10.40
C HIS A 88 8.96 3.40 9.67
N SER A 89 9.33 3.22 8.39
CA SER A 89 9.86 4.32 7.58
C SER A 89 8.80 5.38 7.26
N ILE A 90 7.51 5.06 7.36
CA ILE A 90 6.44 6.03 7.16
C ILE A 90 6.25 6.79 8.47
N VAL A 91 6.61 8.07 8.50
CA VAL A 91 6.54 8.86 9.74
C VAL A 91 5.19 9.55 9.87
N ARG A 92 4.58 9.92 8.74
CA ARG A 92 3.34 10.69 8.73
C ARG A 92 2.54 10.40 7.47
N ILE A 93 1.22 10.46 7.61
CA ILE A 93 0.27 10.43 6.52
C ILE A 93 -0.68 11.62 6.65
N ASP A 94 -0.93 12.31 5.54
CA ASP A 94 -1.89 13.40 5.45
C ASP A 94 -2.84 13.13 4.29
N SER A 95 -4.13 13.47 4.44
CA SER A 95 -5.07 13.53 3.32
C SER A 95 -5.76 14.86 3.21
N ARG A 96 -5.99 15.25 1.96
CA ARG A 96 -6.79 16.43 1.61
C ARG A 96 -7.74 16.11 0.48
N SER A 97 -8.94 16.67 0.54
CA SER A 97 -9.88 16.63 -0.57
C SER A 97 -9.41 17.60 -1.65
N VAL A 98 -9.33 17.13 -2.90
CA VAL A 98 -8.87 17.92 -4.05
C VAL A 98 -9.87 17.78 -5.18
N ILE A 99 -10.17 18.89 -5.86
CA ILE A 99 -10.96 18.89 -7.08
C ILE A 99 -10.00 19.13 -8.24
N GLU A 100 -9.99 18.25 -9.22
CA GLU A 100 -9.05 18.36 -10.35
C GLU A 100 -9.66 17.90 -11.66
N ARG A 101 -9.12 18.44 -12.76
CA ARG A 101 -9.51 18.06 -14.11
C ARG A 101 -9.04 16.64 -14.42
N LEU A 102 -9.99 15.73 -14.62
CA LEU A 102 -9.71 14.37 -15.02
C LEU A 102 -9.21 14.36 -16.47
N GLN A 103 -8.11 13.66 -16.74
CA GLN A 103 -7.60 13.41 -18.09
C GLN A 103 -8.38 12.24 -18.69
N ILE A 104 -9.67 12.44 -18.94
CA ILE A 104 -10.56 11.48 -19.61
C ILE A 104 -10.85 12.03 -21.00
N ASP A 105 -10.83 11.15 -22.01
CA ASP A 105 -11.22 11.52 -23.37
C ASP A 105 -12.69 11.97 -23.40
N GLY A 106 -12.93 13.21 -23.82
CA GLY A 106 -14.26 13.81 -23.87
C GLY A 106 -14.32 15.24 -23.33
N PRO A 107 -15.51 15.73 -22.92
CA PRO A 107 -15.68 17.08 -22.40
C PRO A 107 -14.88 17.29 -21.10
N MET A 108 -14.55 18.54 -20.78
CA MET A 108 -13.78 18.87 -19.57
C MET A 108 -14.55 18.47 -18.30
N CYS A 109 -14.11 17.38 -17.67
CA CYS A 109 -14.69 16.84 -16.45
C CYS A 109 -13.82 17.16 -15.23
N PHE A 110 -14.42 17.76 -14.20
CA PHE A 110 -13.81 17.92 -12.89
C PHE A 110 -14.24 16.76 -11.98
N GLY A 111 -13.26 16.03 -11.46
CA GLY A 111 -13.48 15.00 -10.46
C GLY A 111 -13.31 15.55 -9.05
N ARG A 112 -14.03 14.98 -8.08
CA ARG A 112 -13.62 15.06 -6.68
C ARG A 112 -12.68 13.91 -6.40
N GLY A 113 -11.56 14.19 -5.77
CA GLY A 113 -10.59 13.19 -5.40
C GLY A 113 -9.99 13.47 -4.03
N THR A 114 -9.15 12.55 -3.59
CA THR A 114 -8.37 12.70 -2.37
C THR A 114 -6.91 12.60 -2.70
N GLU A 115 -6.14 13.58 -2.25
CA GLU A 115 -4.70 13.53 -2.28
C GLU A 115 -4.20 13.02 -0.94
N VAL A 116 -3.44 11.93 -0.97
CA VAL A 116 -2.77 11.32 0.18
C VAL A 116 -1.28 11.62 0.07
N THR A 117 -0.72 12.25 1.11
CA THR A 117 0.71 12.55 1.20
C THR A 117 1.34 11.61 2.24
N LEU A 118 2.34 10.85 1.82
CA LEU A 118 3.11 9.92 2.65
C LEU A 118 4.48 10.52 2.93
N HIS A 119 4.80 10.72 4.20
CA HIS A 119 6.13 11.17 4.62
C HIS A 119 7.00 9.96 4.93
N VAL A 120 8.07 9.78 4.14
CA VAL A 120 8.97 8.63 4.27
C VAL A 120 10.33 9.11 4.77
N ASP A 121 10.80 8.52 5.87
CA ASP A 121 12.17 8.65 6.35
C ASP A 121 13.08 7.59 5.71
N GLN A 122 14.02 8.06 4.91
CA GLN A 122 15.04 7.25 4.24
C GLN A 122 16.07 6.66 5.21
N SER A 123 16.27 7.25 6.39
CA SER A 123 17.29 6.82 7.36
C SER A 123 17.08 5.36 7.81
N VAL A 124 15.81 4.96 7.95
CA VAL A 124 15.37 3.66 8.46
C VAL A 124 15.52 2.56 7.41
N LEU A 125 15.63 2.93 6.13
CA LEU A 125 15.51 2.02 4.99
C LEU A 125 16.80 1.28 4.61
N ALA A 126 17.96 1.57 5.24
CA ALA A 126 19.21 0.79 5.13
C ALA A 126 19.58 0.27 3.72
N GLY A 127 19.37 1.07 2.66
CA GLY A 127 19.68 0.70 1.27
C GLY A 127 18.58 -0.06 0.50
N GLN A 128 17.38 -0.20 1.08
CA GLN A 128 16.20 -0.74 0.42
C GLN A 128 15.46 0.31 -0.40
N SER A 129 14.58 -0.14 -1.30
CA SER A 129 13.81 0.71 -2.21
C SER A 129 12.86 1.66 -1.47
N THR A 130 13.28 2.89 -1.23
CA THR A 130 12.54 3.94 -0.51
C THR A 130 11.15 4.20 -1.07
N LEU A 131 10.98 4.10 -2.38
CA LEU A 131 9.72 4.41 -3.05
C LEU A 131 8.80 3.19 -3.21
N LEU A 132 9.30 1.97 -3.02
CA LEU A 132 8.54 0.75 -3.31
C LEU A 132 7.30 0.61 -2.43
N LEU A 133 7.44 0.81 -1.12
CA LEU A 133 6.31 0.77 -0.21
C LEU A 133 5.27 1.84 -0.57
N SER A 134 5.73 3.06 -0.87
CA SER A 134 4.83 4.14 -1.25
C SER A 134 4.13 3.91 -2.59
N ALA A 135 4.79 3.25 -3.55
CA ALA A 135 4.18 2.86 -4.82
C ALA A 135 3.10 1.78 -4.62
N LEU A 136 3.36 0.81 -3.74
CA LEU A 136 2.40 -0.23 -3.38
C LEU A 136 1.18 0.37 -2.69
N LEU A 137 1.40 1.27 -1.73
CA LEU A 137 0.34 2.00 -1.05
C LEU A 137 -0.46 2.87 -2.03
N ALA A 138 0.20 3.56 -2.97
CA ALA A 138 -0.49 4.33 -4.00
C ALA A 138 -1.47 3.45 -4.81
N ARG A 139 -1.04 2.23 -5.19
CA ARG A 139 -1.89 1.28 -5.90
C ARG A 139 -2.98 0.68 -5.03
N LEU A 140 -2.74 0.50 -3.72
CA LEU A 140 -3.74 0.06 -2.77
C LEU A 140 -4.83 1.13 -2.57
N PHE A 141 -4.42 2.38 -2.34
CA PHE A 141 -5.35 3.50 -2.18
C PHE A 141 -6.19 3.74 -3.43
N ALA A 142 -5.61 3.58 -4.62
CA ALA A 142 -6.34 3.62 -5.88
C ALA A 142 -7.45 2.56 -5.98
N ARG A 143 -7.24 1.35 -5.42
CA ARG A 143 -8.27 0.30 -5.38
C ARG A 143 -9.38 0.57 -4.38
N HIS A 144 -9.06 1.27 -3.30
CA HIS A 144 -10.03 1.68 -2.28
C HIS A 144 -10.75 3.00 -2.62
N ALA A 145 -10.34 3.70 -3.67
CA ALA A 145 -11.01 4.88 -4.16
C ALA A 145 -12.45 4.54 -4.59
N GLY A 146 -13.39 5.44 -4.24
CA GLY A 146 -14.77 5.33 -4.66
C GLY A 146 -14.93 5.40 -6.19
N ILE A 147 -16.04 4.88 -6.68
CA ILE A 147 -16.41 4.73 -8.10
C ILE A 147 -16.29 6.03 -8.89
N ASN A 148 -16.68 7.15 -8.25
CA ASN A 148 -16.69 8.49 -8.87
C ASN A 148 -15.56 9.38 -8.33
N GLY A 149 -14.52 8.78 -7.75
CA GLY A 149 -13.41 9.49 -7.13
C GLY A 149 -12.07 9.11 -7.73
N PHE A 150 -11.14 10.07 -7.76
CA PHE A 150 -9.74 9.77 -8.02
C PHE A 150 -8.94 9.81 -6.71
N VAL A 151 -7.88 9.02 -6.64
CA VAL A 151 -6.89 9.16 -5.57
C VAL A 151 -5.55 9.52 -6.18
N ARG A 152 -4.94 10.56 -5.63
CA ARG A 152 -3.55 10.93 -5.90
C ARG A 152 -2.74 10.58 -4.68
N THR A 153 -1.62 9.89 -4.88
CA THR A 153 -0.65 9.68 -3.81
C THR A 153 0.60 10.50 -4.09
N ARG A 154 1.13 11.17 -3.08
CA ARG A 154 2.41 11.88 -3.12
C ARG A 154 3.31 11.33 -2.03
N THR A 155 4.56 11.08 -2.36
CA THR A 155 5.57 10.70 -1.36
C THR A 155 6.48 11.89 -1.12
N ARG A 156 6.55 12.36 0.13
CA ARG A 156 7.53 13.34 0.59
C ARG A 156 8.69 12.63 1.25
N LEU A 157 9.87 12.75 0.68
CA LEU A 157 11.11 12.22 1.22
C LEU A 157 11.70 13.19 2.24
N LEU A 158 11.72 12.83 3.52
CA LEU A 158 12.13 13.75 4.59
C LEU A 158 13.59 14.22 4.45
N GLN A 159 14.51 13.32 4.10
CA GLN A 159 15.94 13.65 3.98
C GLN A 159 16.28 14.48 2.73
N LYS A 160 15.59 14.23 1.60
CA LYS A 160 15.86 14.93 0.32
C LYS A 160 14.95 16.15 0.10
N GLN A 161 13.92 16.31 0.95
CA GLN A 161 12.83 17.27 0.75
C GLN A 161 12.24 17.24 -0.67
N GLU A 162 12.17 16.04 -1.24
CA GLU A 162 11.67 15.80 -2.59
C GLU A 162 10.27 15.22 -2.53
N ASP A 163 9.37 15.79 -3.32
CA ASP A 163 8.00 15.33 -3.48
C ASP A 163 7.90 14.51 -4.77
N VAL A 164 7.69 13.20 -4.63
CA VAL A 164 7.52 12.27 -5.74
C VAL A 164 6.01 12.04 -5.95
N PRO A 165 5.41 12.58 -7.03
CA PRO A 165 4.01 12.32 -7.34
C PRO A 165 3.85 10.92 -7.97
N TRP A 166 2.87 10.17 -7.49
CA TRP A 166 2.42 8.94 -8.17
C TRP A 166 1.31 9.26 -9.18
N PRO A 167 1.21 8.50 -10.28
CA PRO A 167 0.20 8.74 -11.30
C PRO A 167 -1.20 8.70 -10.69
N MET A 168 -2.04 9.68 -11.07
CA MET A 168 -3.44 9.69 -10.67
C MET A 168 -4.15 8.47 -11.25
N THR A 169 -4.73 7.67 -10.37
CA THR A 169 -5.46 6.47 -10.78
C THR A 169 -6.94 6.69 -10.47
N PRO A 170 -7.83 6.62 -11.48
CA PRO A 170 -9.26 6.65 -11.22
C PRO A 170 -9.68 5.41 -10.41
N GLY A 171 -10.62 5.58 -9.49
CA GLY A 171 -11.13 4.45 -8.70
C GLY A 171 -11.79 3.42 -9.61
N ASN A 172 -11.42 2.14 -9.42
CA ASN A 172 -11.91 1.03 -10.26
C ASN A 172 -12.98 0.18 -9.55
N ARG A 173 -13.72 0.76 -8.60
CA ARG A 173 -14.81 0.05 -7.94
C ARG A 173 -16.03 0.13 -8.86
N TYR A 174 -16.44 -1.01 -9.43
CA TYR A 174 -17.68 -1.09 -10.21
C TYR A 174 -18.90 -1.03 -9.28
N LEU A 175 -19.98 -0.36 -9.70
CA LEU A 175 -21.30 -0.54 -9.09
C LEU A 175 -21.76 -1.93 -9.56
N ILE A 176 -21.88 -2.86 -8.62
CA ILE A 176 -22.66 -4.10 -8.79
C ILE A 176 -24.12 -3.82 -8.50
#